data_AF-A0A265QAP0-F1
#
_entry.id   AF-A0A265QAP0-F1
#
_cell.length_a   1.000
_cell.length_b   1.000
_cell.length_c   1.000
_cell.angle_alpha   90.00
_cell.angle_beta   90.00
_cell.angle_gamma   90.00
#
_symmetry.space_group_name_H-M   'P 1'
#
loop_
_entity.id
_entity.type
_entity.pdbx_description
1 polymer ?
#
loop_
_entity_poly.entity_id
_entity_poly.type
_entity_poly.pdbx_seq_one_letter_code
_entity_poly.pdbx_strand_id
1 'polypeptide(L)'
;MKMRIEKIVKAEGYEYLGGYTSGFFGPYIWKNSTKVTYEVELPSGIEPYTIIMMDGFISRSWLDFISFGKTGTGGWVGKDGTLCCVRSSYDIESEKFNISFLKHEAQHAYDKKRYLDITTVDLEYRAKLVELIYWPDIEKIKTISSEADNTNPDNGHSVAAYRIINEMSRKIFECEYVNDEKVWEDKVDNVKKYASELLEESSKVLRLANVV
;
A
#
# COMPACT_ATOMS: atom_id res chain seq x y z
N MET A 1 10.12 8.77 27.34
CA MET A 1 10.90 7.59 26.86
C MET A 1 11.26 7.67 25.37
N LYS A 2 10.29 7.84 24.46
CA LYS A 2 10.50 7.93 22.99
C LYS A 2 11.57 8.95 22.55
N MET A 3 11.49 10.20 23.04
CA MET A 3 12.47 11.25 22.73
C MET A 3 13.91 10.94 23.19
N ARG A 4 14.08 10.07 24.20
CA ARG A 4 15.41 9.69 24.69
C ARG A 4 16.07 8.69 23.73
N ILE A 5 15.30 7.74 23.22
CA ILE A 5 15.79 6.73 22.27
C ILE A 5 16.17 7.41 20.95
N GLU A 6 15.30 8.25 20.41
CA GLU A 6 15.57 8.99 19.18
C GLU A 6 16.88 9.78 19.25
N LYS A 7 17.12 10.51 20.35
CA LYS A 7 18.36 11.28 20.56
C LYS A 7 19.60 10.40 20.58
N ILE A 8 19.53 9.24 21.23
CA ILE A 8 20.66 8.29 21.30
C ILE A 8 20.96 7.73 19.91
N VAL A 9 19.93 7.25 19.20
CA VAL A 9 20.06 6.69 17.85
C VAL A 9 20.66 7.70 16.87
N LYS A 10 20.18 8.95 16.92
CA LYS A 10 20.70 10.04 16.09
C LYS A 10 22.13 10.45 16.46
N ALA A 11 22.49 10.41 17.74
CA ALA A 11 23.87 10.70 18.17
C ALA A 11 24.87 9.65 17.65
N GLU A 12 24.43 8.40 17.46
CA GLU A 12 25.21 7.32 16.84
C GLU A 12 25.23 7.39 15.30
N GLY A 13 24.61 8.42 14.70
CA GLY A 13 24.61 8.63 13.25
C GLY A 13 23.57 7.83 12.48
N TYR A 14 22.48 7.41 13.14
CA TYR A 14 21.36 6.71 12.49
C TYR A 14 20.09 7.54 12.50
N GLU A 15 19.23 7.28 11.51
CA GLU A 15 17.89 7.81 11.45
C GLU A 15 16.92 6.99 12.30
N TYR A 16 15.82 7.62 12.73
CA TYR A 16 14.86 7.02 13.65
C TYR A 16 13.42 7.42 13.31
N LEU A 17 12.55 6.42 13.20
CA LEU A 17 11.10 6.59 13.19
C LEU A 17 10.47 5.60 14.19
N GLY A 18 10.01 6.11 15.33
CA GLY A 18 9.28 5.32 16.32
C GLY A 18 7.77 5.46 16.19
N GLY A 19 7.02 4.42 16.49
CA GLY A 19 5.57 4.46 16.47
C GLY A 19 4.93 3.14 16.86
N TYR A 20 3.62 3.15 16.94
CA TYR A 20 2.82 1.94 16.99
C TYR A 20 2.35 1.60 15.58
N THR A 21 2.46 0.34 15.21
CA THR A 21 1.94 -0.23 13.97
C THR A 21 1.17 -1.49 14.35
N SER A 22 -0.11 -1.56 14.01
CA SER A 22 -1.00 -2.67 14.37
C SER A 22 -1.00 -3.00 15.88
N GLY A 23 -0.97 -1.96 16.73
CA GLY A 23 -1.00 -2.11 18.19
C GLY A 23 0.35 -2.38 18.85
N PHE A 24 1.42 -2.62 18.09
CA PHE A 24 2.75 -2.91 18.63
C PHE A 24 3.73 -1.78 18.38
N PHE A 25 4.52 -1.43 19.40
CA PHE A 25 5.58 -0.44 19.28
C PHE A 25 6.82 -1.05 18.64
N GLY A 26 7.33 -0.44 17.58
CA GLY A 26 8.59 -0.83 16.97
C GLY A 26 9.25 0.35 16.27
N PRO A 27 10.57 0.57 16.47
CA PRO A 27 11.28 1.62 15.75
C PRO A 27 11.75 1.11 14.38
N TYR A 28 11.70 2.01 13.40
CA TYR A 28 12.51 1.92 12.20
C TYR A 28 13.81 2.67 12.45
N ILE A 29 14.94 2.01 12.22
CA ILE A 29 16.28 2.56 12.40
C ILE A 29 17.11 2.21 11.17
N TRP A 30 17.66 3.20 10.49
CA TRP A 30 18.44 3.02 9.27
C TRP A 30 19.58 4.02 9.20
N LYS A 31 20.52 3.79 8.27
CA LYS A 31 21.77 4.54 8.21
C LYS A 31 21.73 5.71 7.24
N ASN A 32 21.27 5.46 6.02
CA ASN A 32 21.36 6.42 4.94
C ASN A 32 20.01 6.59 4.24
N SER A 33 19.78 7.79 3.71
CA SER A 33 18.66 8.06 2.82
C SER A 33 19.13 8.80 1.59
N THR A 34 18.61 8.39 0.42
CA THR A 34 18.77 9.13 -0.82
C THR A 34 17.40 9.58 -1.32
N LYS A 35 17.34 10.75 -1.94
CA LYS A 35 16.11 11.29 -2.53
C LYS A 35 16.18 11.15 -4.03
N VAL A 36 15.10 10.66 -4.62
CA VAL A 36 14.94 10.54 -6.07
C VAL A 36 13.50 10.87 -6.42
N THR A 37 13.29 11.54 -7.55
CA THR A 37 11.94 11.86 -8.03
C THR A 37 11.59 10.92 -9.18
N TYR A 38 10.40 10.33 -9.12
CA TYR A 38 9.82 9.54 -10.21
C TYR A 38 8.56 10.22 -10.70
N GLU A 39 8.37 10.25 -12.02
CA GLU A 39 7.05 10.50 -12.62
C GLU A 39 6.24 9.22 -12.48
N VAL A 40 5.17 9.26 -11.69
CA VAL A 40 4.33 8.09 -11.44
C VAL A 40 3.02 8.27 -12.19
N GLU A 41 2.74 7.33 -13.09
CA GLU A 41 1.47 7.26 -13.79
C GLU A 41 0.42 6.62 -12.87
N LEU A 42 -0.64 7.37 -12.59
CA LEU A 42 -1.86 6.89 -11.94
C LEU A 42 -3.03 6.99 -12.93
N PRO A 43 -4.18 6.33 -12.66
CA PRO A 43 -5.34 6.44 -13.53
C PRO A 43 -5.88 7.87 -13.68
N SER A 44 -5.55 8.77 -12.73
CA SER A 44 -5.89 10.20 -12.78
C SER A 44 -4.93 11.05 -13.60
N GLY A 45 -3.76 10.54 -13.98
CA GLY A 45 -2.71 11.27 -14.67
C GLY A 45 -1.32 10.94 -14.15
N ILE A 46 -0.30 11.56 -14.75
CA ILE A 46 1.09 11.44 -14.34
C ILE A 46 1.43 12.59 -13.39
N GLU A 47 1.96 12.26 -12.21
CA GLU A 47 2.43 13.24 -11.23
C GLU A 47 3.83 12.89 -10.69
N PRO A 48 4.67 13.89 -10.37
CA PRO A 48 5.97 13.66 -9.77
C PRO A 48 5.85 13.37 -8.27
N TYR A 49 6.53 12.31 -7.82
CA TYR A 49 6.67 11.98 -6.40
C TYR A 49 8.14 11.92 -6.01
N THR A 50 8.47 12.50 -4.85
CA THR A 50 9.79 12.34 -4.23
C THR A 50 9.79 11.08 -3.37
N ILE A 51 10.67 10.14 -3.70
CA ILE A 51 10.90 8.91 -2.97
C ILE A 51 12.12 9.10 -2.08
N ILE A 52 11.99 8.75 -0.81
CA ILE A 52 13.09 8.63 0.15
C ILE A 52 13.51 7.17 0.18
N MET A 53 14.57 6.83 -0.54
CA MET A 53 15.17 5.50 -0.53
C MET A 53 16.00 5.34 0.74
N MET A 54 15.53 4.51 1.67
CA MET A 54 16.18 4.26 2.96
C MET A 54 17.01 2.98 2.91
N ASP A 55 18.24 3.07 3.40
CA ASP A 55 19.27 2.04 3.30
C ASP A 55 19.98 1.78 4.63
N GLY A 56 20.54 0.58 4.77
CA GLY A 56 21.31 0.18 5.95
C GLY A 56 20.44 0.08 7.21
N PHE A 57 19.28 -0.56 7.10
CA PHE A 57 18.39 -0.80 8.24
C PHE A 57 19.05 -1.67 9.32
N ILE A 58 18.94 -1.22 10.56
CA ILE A 58 19.26 -1.99 11.78
C ILE A 58 17.98 -2.61 12.34
N SER A 59 16.84 -1.93 12.22
CA SER A 59 15.55 -2.42 12.70
C SER A 59 14.44 -1.96 11.76
N ARG A 60 13.58 -2.89 11.31
CA ARG A 60 12.39 -2.58 10.50
C ARG A 60 11.09 -2.79 11.29
N SER A 61 11.08 -2.32 12.55
CA SER A 61 9.96 -2.44 13.48
C SER A 61 9.65 -3.88 13.95
N TRP A 62 8.56 -4.04 14.70
CA TRP A 62 8.22 -5.25 15.44
C TRP A 62 7.92 -6.46 14.54
N LEU A 63 7.23 -6.27 13.41
CA LEU A 63 6.81 -7.35 12.53
C LEU A 63 8.01 -8.03 11.85
N ASP A 64 8.97 -7.22 11.42
CA ASP A 64 10.27 -7.68 10.94
C ASP A 64 11.01 -8.49 12.00
N PHE A 65 11.06 -7.97 13.22
CA PHE A 65 11.74 -8.63 14.32
C PHE A 65 11.14 -10.01 14.65
N ILE A 66 9.82 -10.09 14.87
CA ILE A 66 9.17 -11.36 15.25
C ILE A 66 9.14 -12.38 14.11
N SER A 67 9.18 -11.92 12.86
CA SER A 67 9.20 -12.79 11.69
C SER A 67 10.62 -13.22 11.30
N PHE A 68 11.64 -12.78 12.04
CA PHE A 68 13.05 -12.98 11.70
C PHE A 68 13.39 -12.48 10.28
N GLY A 69 12.87 -11.32 9.92
CA GLY A 69 13.13 -10.67 8.63
C GLY A 69 12.29 -11.17 7.45
N LYS A 70 11.37 -12.13 7.67
CA LYS A 70 10.54 -12.71 6.61
C LYS A 70 9.46 -11.76 6.10
N THR A 71 8.91 -10.92 6.97
CA THR A 71 7.87 -9.96 6.60
C THR A 71 8.01 -8.66 7.38
N GLY A 72 7.53 -7.56 6.80
CA GLY A 72 7.61 -6.24 7.36
C GLY A 72 7.09 -5.20 6.38
N THR A 73 6.97 -3.96 6.82
CA THR A 73 6.54 -2.86 5.95
C THR A 73 7.61 -2.57 4.91
N GLY A 74 7.23 -2.57 3.62
CA GLY A 74 8.11 -2.24 2.50
C GLY A 74 8.26 -0.73 2.28
N GLY A 75 7.25 0.06 2.64
CA GLY A 75 7.28 1.50 2.50
C GLY A 75 6.06 2.16 3.12
N TRP A 76 6.01 3.49 3.07
CA TRP A 76 4.87 4.28 3.54
C TRP A 76 4.90 5.71 2.99
N VAL A 77 3.74 6.36 2.97
CA VAL A 77 3.65 7.82 2.73
C VAL A 77 4.07 8.63 3.96
N GLY A 78 5.06 9.51 3.79
CA GLY A 78 5.49 10.53 4.75
C GLY A 78 4.47 11.65 4.92
N LYS A 79 4.62 12.43 6.00
CA LYS A 79 3.64 13.49 6.36
C LYS A 79 3.55 14.62 5.32
N ASP A 80 4.61 14.83 4.56
CA ASP A 80 4.73 15.84 3.51
C ASP A 80 4.36 15.29 2.11
N GLY A 81 3.87 14.05 2.03
CA GLY A 81 3.55 13.38 0.77
C GLY A 81 4.74 12.70 0.09
N THR A 82 5.93 12.71 0.69
CA THR A 82 7.06 11.90 0.21
C THR A 82 6.79 10.40 0.37
N LEU A 83 7.34 9.56 -0.51
CA LEU A 83 7.18 8.11 -0.45
C LEU A 83 8.43 7.48 0.17
N CYS A 84 8.33 6.94 1.38
CA CYS A 84 9.46 6.32 2.07
C CYS A 84 9.59 4.86 1.63
N CYS A 85 10.69 4.50 0.97
CA CYS A 85 10.98 3.15 0.49
C CYS A 85 12.03 2.46 1.36
N VAL A 86 11.73 1.27 1.87
CA VAL A 86 12.76 0.36 2.40
C VAL A 86 13.46 -0.29 1.20
N ARG A 87 14.61 0.25 0.79
CA ARG A 87 15.23 -0.11 -0.50
C ARG A 87 15.50 -1.61 -0.64
N SER A 88 15.94 -2.26 0.43
CA SER A 88 16.24 -3.70 0.41
C SER A 88 15.02 -4.61 0.22
N SER A 89 13.80 -4.08 0.31
CA SER A 89 12.56 -4.83 0.08
C SER A 89 12.19 -4.95 -1.40
N TYR A 90 12.89 -4.22 -2.29
CA TYR A 90 12.52 -4.10 -3.70
C TYR A 90 13.73 -4.17 -4.64
N ASP A 91 13.52 -4.83 -5.78
CA ASP A 91 14.30 -4.59 -6.98
C ASP A 91 13.68 -3.40 -7.73
N ILE A 92 14.43 -2.31 -7.91
CA ILE A 92 13.90 -1.04 -8.42
C ILE A 92 13.47 -1.09 -9.90
N GLU A 93 13.91 -2.10 -10.64
CA GLU A 93 13.50 -2.31 -12.04
C GLU A 93 12.29 -3.26 -12.16
N SER A 94 11.79 -3.77 -11.03
CA SER A 94 10.71 -4.77 -11.02
C SER A 94 9.31 -4.16 -11.02
N GLU A 95 8.34 -4.92 -11.53
CA GLU A 95 6.91 -4.62 -11.41
C GLU A 95 6.47 -4.51 -9.95
N LYS A 96 7.08 -5.28 -9.05
CA LYS A 96 6.79 -5.20 -7.61
C LYS A 96 7.12 -3.81 -7.06
N PHE A 97 8.24 -3.23 -7.47
CA PHE A 97 8.59 -1.86 -7.11
C PHE A 97 7.70 -0.83 -7.81
N ASN A 98 7.56 -0.94 -9.13
CA ASN A 98 6.80 0.04 -9.91
C ASN A 98 5.31 0.08 -9.52
N ILE A 99 4.68 -1.08 -9.28
CA ILE A 99 3.25 -1.17 -9.06
C ILE A 99 2.92 -1.28 -7.57
N SER A 100 3.48 -2.29 -6.89
CA SER A 100 3.12 -2.57 -5.48
C SER A 100 3.77 -1.60 -4.48
N PHE A 101 4.74 -0.80 -4.91
CA PHE A 101 5.28 0.29 -4.09
C PHE A 101 4.96 1.65 -4.70
N LEU A 102 5.50 2.00 -5.87
CA LEU A 102 5.38 3.37 -6.40
C LEU A 102 3.92 3.75 -6.64
N LYS A 103 3.18 3.00 -7.46
CA LYS A 103 1.77 3.33 -7.76
C LYS A 103 0.88 3.21 -6.53
N HIS A 104 1.09 2.20 -5.69
CA HIS A 104 0.34 2.01 -4.44
C HIS A 104 0.51 3.22 -3.49
N GLU A 105 1.74 3.57 -3.14
CA GLU A 105 2.03 4.67 -2.20
C GLU A 105 1.74 6.05 -2.83
N ALA A 106 1.92 6.21 -4.15
CA ALA A 106 1.50 7.41 -4.87
C ALA A 106 -0.03 7.59 -4.80
N GLN A 107 -0.80 6.50 -4.96
CA GLN A 107 -2.26 6.55 -4.83
C GLN A 107 -2.67 6.95 -3.41
N HIS A 108 -2.02 6.40 -2.37
CA HIS A 108 -2.22 6.85 -0.99
C HIS A 108 -1.94 8.36 -0.81
N ALA A 109 -0.82 8.85 -1.34
CA ALA A 109 -0.45 10.26 -1.23
C ALA A 109 -1.44 11.17 -1.99
N TYR A 110 -1.84 10.76 -3.20
CA TYR A 110 -2.85 11.43 -4.01
C TYR A 110 -4.18 11.53 -3.26
N ASP A 111 -4.67 10.42 -2.72
CA ASP A 111 -5.96 10.37 -2.03
C ASP A 111 -5.94 11.15 -0.73
N LYS A 112 -4.88 11.08 0.09
CA LYS A 112 -4.75 11.88 1.32
C LYS A 112 -4.76 13.39 1.05
N LYS A 113 -4.18 13.82 -0.07
CA LYS A 113 -4.20 15.23 -0.48
C LYS A 113 -5.59 15.68 -0.91
N ARG A 114 -6.38 14.77 -1.48
CA ARG A 114 -7.68 15.07 -2.10
C ARG A 114 -8.86 14.87 -1.16
N TYR A 115 -8.76 13.94 -0.21
CA TYR A 115 -9.84 13.55 0.67
C TYR A 115 -9.39 13.64 2.14
N LEU A 116 -9.92 14.64 2.86
CA LEU A 116 -9.46 14.98 4.22
C LEU A 116 -9.71 13.88 5.25
N ASP A 117 -10.87 13.21 5.15
CA ASP A 117 -11.33 12.19 6.10
C ASP A 117 -11.37 10.78 5.49
N ILE A 118 -10.49 10.51 4.52
CA ILE A 118 -10.43 9.17 3.92
C ILE A 118 -9.97 8.13 4.94
N THR A 119 -10.71 7.02 5.01
CA THR A 119 -10.41 5.94 5.95
C THR A 119 -9.19 5.13 5.49
N THR A 120 -8.52 4.45 6.42
CA THR A 120 -7.43 3.50 6.07
C THR A 120 -7.93 2.40 5.12
N VAL A 121 -9.15 1.89 5.32
CA VAL A 121 -9.75 0.88 4.44
C VAL A 121 -9.92 1.41 3.03
N ASP A 122 -10.42 2.63 2.85
CA ASP A 122 -10.60 3.22 1.53
C ASP A 122 -9.26 3.54 0.85
N LEU A 123 -8.25 3.96 1.62
CA LEU A 123 -6.89 4.16 1.11
C LEU A 123 -6.31 2.86 0.54
N GLU A 124 -6.35 1.78 1.32
CA GLU A 124 -5.86 0.44 0.93
C GLU A 124 -6.65 -0.11 -0.26
N TYR A 125 -7.98 0.02 -0.21
CA TYR A 125 -8.87 -0.42 -1.28
C TYR A 125 -8.52 0.26 -2.61
N ARG A 126 -8.40 1.59 -2.62
CA ARG A 126 -8.10 2.35 -3.83
C ARG A 126 -6.69 2.07 -4.35
N ALA A 127 -5.69 1.97 -3.48
CA ALA A 127 -4.31 1.65 -3.88
C ALA A 127 -4.21 0.23 -4.49
N LYS A 128 -4.87 -0.77 -3.91
CA LYS A 128 -4.93 -2.13 -4.47
C LYS A 128 -5.68 -2.22 -5.79
N LEU A 129 -6.73 -1.42 -5.98
CA LEU A 129 -7.38 -1.30 -7.30
C LEU A 129 -6.40 -0.75 -8.35
N VAL A 130 -5.60 0.25 -8.00
CA VAL A 130 -4.55 0.76 -8.90
C VAL A 130 -3.53 -0.33 -9.23
N GLU A 131 -3.14 -1.16 -8.26
CA GLU A 131 -2.26 -2.29 -8.55
C GLU A 131 -2.89 -3.24 -9.59
N LEU A 132 -4.16 -3.59 -9.44
CA LEU A 132 -4.87 -4.44 -10.39
C LEU A 132 -5.00 -3.86 -11.79
N ILE A 133 -5.14 -2.53 -11.92
CA ILE A 133 -5.22 -1.85 -13.22
C ILE A 133 -3.91 -2.03 -14.01
N TYR A 134 -2.77 -1.92 -13.32
CA TYR A 134 -1.46 -1.93 -13.96
C TYR A 134 -0.78 -3.30 -14.01
N TRP A 135 -1.14 -4.24 -13.13
CA TRP A 135 -0.46 -5.54 -13.08
C TRP A 135 -0.70 -6.36 -14.35
N PRO A 136 0.32 -7.01 -14.95
CA PRO A 136 0.17 -7.63 -16.26
C PRO A 136 -0.66 -8.93 -16.25
N ASP A 137 -0.69 -9.65 -15.13
CA ASP A 137 -1.23 -11.01 -15.03
C ASP A 137 -2.14 -11.23 -13.80
N ILE A 138 -2.52 -12.49 -13.56
CA ILE A 138 -3.42 -12.89 -12.47
C ILE A 138 -2.76 -12.96 -11.08
N GLU A 139 -1.43 -12.86 -10.98
CA GLU A 139 -0.74 -13.11 -9.71
C GLU A 139 -1.09 -12.04 -8.66
N LYS A 140 -1.40 -10.82 -9.11
CA LYS A 140 -1.84 -9.74 -8.20
C LYS A 140 -3.21 -10.03 -7.58
N ILE A 141 -4.20 -10.48 -8.37
CA ILE A 141 -5.52 -10.78 -7.81
C ILE A 141 -5.47 -12.00 -6.88
N LYS A 142 -4.62 -12.99 -7.17
CA LYS A 142 -4.36 -14.11 -6.25
C LYS A 142 -3.74 -13.64 -4.94
N THR A 143 -2.74 -12.75 -5.02
CA THR A 143 -2.12 -12.14 -3.82
C THR A 143 -3.17 -11.43 -2.98
N ILE A 144 -4.01 -10.58 -3.59
CA ILE A 144 -5.11 -9.90 -2.88
C ILE A 144 -6.10 -10.91 -2.29
N SER A 145 -6.42 -11.99 -3.02
CA SER A 145 -7.29 -13.06 -2.51
C SER A 145 -6.71 -13.75 -1.27
N SER A 146 -5.39 -13.93 -1.20
CA SER A 146 -4.72 -14.52 -0.04
C SER A 146 -4.68 -13.58 1.19
N GLU A 147 -4.80 -12.26 0.97
CA GLU A 147 -4.82 -11.25 2.02
C GLU A 147 -6.23 -10.93 2.53
N ALA A 148 -7.25 -11.35 1.78
CA ALA A 148 -8.65 -11.03 2.00
C ALA A 148 -9.19 -11.66 3.28
N ASP A 149 -9.46 -10.81 4.28
CA ASP A 149 -10.04 -11.21 5.56
C ASP A 149 -10.80 -10.02 6.18
N ASN A 150 -12.07 -10.24 6.53
CA ASN A 150 -12.93 -9.25 7.16
C ASN A 150 -13.25 -9.56 8.64
N THR A 151 -12.60 -10.56 9.24
CA THR A 151 -12.82 -10.95 10.64
C THR A 151 -12.23 -9.98 11.65
N ASN A 152 -11.19 -9.22 11.26
CA ASN A 152 -10.59 -8.15 12.05
C ASN A 152 -10.80 -6.77 11.38
N PRO A 153 -11.81 -5.99 11.79
CA PRO A 153 -12.11 -4.68 11.21
C PRO A 153 -10.97 -3.64 11.33
N ASP A 154 -10.08 -3.80 12.31
CA ASP A 154 -8.95 -2.89 12.51
C ASP A 154 -7.81 -3.14 11.52
N ASN A 155 -7.84 -4.26 10.79
CA ASN A 155 -6.89 -4.58 9.74
C ASN A 155 -7.38 -4.05 8.39
N GLY A 156 -7.15 -2.74 8.16
CA GLY A 156 -7.59 -2.07 6.94
C GLY A 156 -7.09 -2.73 5.64
N HIS A 157 -5.89 -3.30 5.67
CA HIS A 157 -5.27 -3.98 4.53
C HIS A 157 -6.06 -5.24 4.10
N SER A 158 -6.44 -6.08 5.06
CA SER A 158 -7.20 -7.31 4.80
C SER A 158 -8.67 -7.04 4.50
N VAL A 159 -9.27 -6.06 5.19
CA VAL A 159 -10.67 -5.65 4.93
C VAL A 159 -10.81 -5.07 3.53
N ALA A 160 -9.85 -4.25 3.08
CA ALA A 160 -9.81 -3.73 1.72
C ALA A 160 -9.69 -4.86 0.68
N ALA A 161 -8.81 -5.83 0.91
CA ALA A 161 -8.66 -7.00 0.04
C ALA A 161 -9.96 -7.81 -0.05
N TYR A 162 -10.60 -8.09 1.08
CA TYR A 162 -11.90 -8.78 1.12
C TYR A 162 -12.96 -8.04 0.31
N ARG A 163 -13.05 -6.71 0.46
CA ARG A 163 -13.97 -5.88 -0.31
C ARG A 163 -13.74 -6.00 -1.82
N ILE A 164 -12.48 -5.94 -2.26
CA ILE A 164 -12.12 -6.09 -3.68
C ILE A 164 -12.58 -7.46 -4.21
N ILE A 165 -12.26 -8.55 -3.51
CA ILE A 165 -12.65 -9.89 -3.96
C ILE A 165 -14.18 -10.05 -4.00
N ASN A 166 -14.90 -9.52 -3.02
CA ASN A 166 -16.37 -9.53 -3.00
C ASN A 166 -16.97 -8.78 -4.21
N GLU A 167 -16.51 -7.56 -4.48
CA GLU A 167 -17.04 -6.73 -5.58
C GLU A 167 -16.65 -7.28 -6.95
N MET A 168 -15.41 -7.79 -7.09
CA MET A 168 -14.97 -8.49 -8.31
C MET A 168 -15.76 -9.76 -8.55
N SER A 169 -16.07 -10.52 -7.49
CA SER A 169 -16.88 -11.73 -7.59
C SER A 169 -18.26 -11.44 -8.15
N ARG A 170 -18.88 -10.35 -7.69
CA ARG A 170 -20.19 -9.90 -8.19
C ARG A 170 -20.13 -9.43 -9.64
N LYS A 171 -19.10 -8.66 -10.02
CA LYS A 171 -18.96 -8.10 -11.38
C LYS A 171 -18.54 -9.14 -12.44
N ILE A 172 -17.79 -10.18 -12.06
CA ILE A 172 -17.23 -11.17 -13.01
C ILE A 172 -18.01 -12.49 -13.01
N PHE A 173 -18.46 -12.95 -11.84
CA PHE A 173 -19.03 -14.29 -11.68
C PHE A 173 -20.48 -14.29 -11.19
N GLU A 174 -21.08 -13.11 -10.97
CA GLU A 174 -22.46 -12.95 -10.48
C GLU A 174 -22.74 -13.69 -9.16
N CYS A 175 -21.71 -13.85 -8.32
CA CYS A 175 -21.82 -14.47 -7.01
C CYS A 175 -21.33 -13.53 -5.91
N GLU A 176 -21.66 -13.85 -4.66
CA GLU A 176 -21.27 -12.99 -3.54
C GLU A 176 -19.76 -12.96 -3.32
N TYR A 177 -19.12 -14.13 -3.35
CA TYR A 177 -17.68 -14.25 -3.10
C TYR A 177 -17.14 -15.53 -3.76
N VAL A 178 -15.97 -15.46 -4.39
CA VAL A 178 -15.25 -16.65 -4.87
C VAL A 178 -14.00 -16.91 -4.02
N ASN A 179 -13.88 -18.15 -3.52
CA ASN A 179 -12.73 -18.62 -2.76
C ASN A 179 -11.71 -19.41 -3.62
N ASP A 180 -12.09 -19.86 -4.81
CA ASP A 180 -11.22 -20.68 -5.67
C ASP A 180 -10.34 -19.79 -6.55
N GLU A 181 -9.03 -19.78 -6.32
CA GLU A 181 -8.08 -18.97 -7.10
C GLU A 181 -8.07 -19.31 -8.60
N LYS A 182 -8.48 -20.52 -8.98
CA LYS A 182 -8.47 -20.96 -10.39
C LYS A 182 -9.49 -20.22 -11.25
N VAL A 183 -10.56 -19.69 -10.66
CA VAL A 183 -11.58 -19.00 -11.48
C VAL A 183 -11.09 -17.69 -12.08
N TRP A 184 -10.01 -17.13 -11.52
CA TRP A 184 -9.40 -15.90 -12.00
C TRP A 184 -8.53 -16.14 -13.23
N GLU A 185 -8.22 -17.39 -13.55
CA GLU A 185 -7.52 -17.77 -14.79
C GLU A 185 -8.29 -17.20 -16.00
N ASP A 186 -7.54 -16.57 -16.91
CA ASP A 186 -8.06 -15.87 -18.09
C ASP A 186 -9.00 -14.68 -17.83
N LYS A 187 -9.03 -14.13 -16.60
CA LYS A 187 -9.85 -12.95 -16.25
C LYS A 187 -9.06 -11.65 -16.12
N VAL A 188 -7.78 -11.62 -16.51
CA VAL A 188 -6.91 -10.42 -16.39
C VAL A 188 -7.59 -9.16 -16.93
N ASP A 189 -8.14 -9.22 -18.14
CA ASP A 189 -8.77 -8.04 -18.76
C ASP A 189 -10.04 -7.60 -18.02
N ASN A 190 -10.85 -8.55 -17.55
CA ASN A 190 -12.03 -8.26 -16.72
C ASN A 190 -11.62 -7.63 -15.39
N VAL A 191 -10.59 -8.16 -14.74
CA VAL A 191 -10.04 -7.63 -13.48
C VAL A 191 -9.56 -6.19 -13.67
N LYS A 192 -8.79 -5.90 -14.72
CA LYS A 192 -8.33 -4.54 -15.03
C LYS A 192 -9.48 -3.57 -15.29
N LYS A 193 -10.45 -4.01 -16.11
CA LYS A 193 -11.64 -3.22 -16.44
C LYS A 193 -12.42 -2.88 -15.18
N TYR A 194 -12.77 -3.89 -14.38
CA TYR A 194 -13.59 -3.68 -13.19
C TYR A 194 -12.84 -3.00 -12.07
N ALA A 195 -11.51 -3.14 -11.97
CA ALA A 195 -10.71 -2.34 -11.05
C ALA A 195 -10.79 -0.85 -11.38
N SER A 196 -10.76 -0.51 -12.67
CA SER A 196 -10.92 0.88 -13.14
C SER A 196 -12.31 1.43 -12.82
N GLU A 197 -13.37 0.67 -13.10
CA GLU A 197 -14.74 1.05 -12.78
C GLU A 197 -14.94 1.27 -11.27
N LEU A 198 -14.49 0.33 -10.45
CA LEU A 198 -14.59 0.40 -8.99
C LEU A 198 -13.82 1.61 -8.41
N LEU A 199 -12.66 1.94 -8.98
CA LEU A 199 -11.90 3.12 -8.58
C LEU A 199 -12.65 4.42 -8.92
N GLU A 200 -13.33 4.47 -10.07
CA GLU A 200 -14.18 5.59 -10.47
C GLU A 200 -15.41 5.72 -9.56
N GLU A 201 -16.10 4.61 -9.28
CA GLU A 201 -17.23 4.54 -8.36
C GLU A 201 -16.84 5.04 -6.96
N SER A 202 -15.72 4.54 -6.41
CA SER A 202 -15.14 5.00 -5.15
C SER A 202 -14.87 6.51 -5.16
N SER A 203 -14.33 7.04 -6.26
CA SER A 203 -14.04 8.46 -6.39
C SER A 203 -15.32 9.32 -6.38
N LYS A 204 -16.43 8.82 -6.94
CA LYS A 204 -17.74 9.50 -6.89
C LYS A 204 -18.28 9.54 -5.46
N VAL A 205 -18.21 8.40 -4.75
CA VAL A 205 -18.67 8.30 -3.35
C VAL A 205 -17.89 9.24 -2.44
N LEU A 206 -16.55 9.24 -2.51
CA LEU A 206 -15.71 10.09 -1.66
C LEU A 206 -15.87 11.59 -1.95
N ARG A 207 -16.14 11.97 -3.21
CA ARG A 207 -16.45 13.36 -3.55
C ARG A 207 -17.76 13.82 -2.93
N LEU A 208 -18.80 12.98 -2.95
CA LEU A 208 -20.08 13.32 -2.32
C LEU A 208 -19.95 13.44 -0.81
N ALA A 209 -19.17 12.57 -0.17
CA ALA A 209 -18.92 12.62 1.27
C ALA A 209 -18.17 13.89 1.71
N ASN A 210 -17.29 14.43 0.85
CA ASN A 210 -16.49 15.64 1.15
C ASN A 210 -17.19 16.97 0.89
N VAL A 211 -18.40 16.97 0.32
CA VAL A 211 -19.18 18.21 0.08
C VAL A 211 -20.15 18.49 1.24
N VAL A 212 -20.28 17.58 2.20
CA VAL A 212 -21.16 17.69 3.37
C VAL A 212 -20.42 18.30 4.55
#